data_AF-A0A1Z4EF73-F1
#
_entry.id   AF-A0A1Z4EF73-F1
#
_cell.length_a   1.000
_cell.length_b   1.000
_cell.length_c   1.000
_cell.angle_alpha   90.00
_cell.angle_beta   90.00
_cell.angle_gamma   90.00
#
_symmetry.space_group_name_H-M   'P 1'
#
loop_
_entity.id
_entity.type
_entity.pdbx_description
1 polymer ?
#
loop_
_entity_poly.entity_id
_entity_poly.type
_entity_poly.pdbx_seq_one_letter_code
_entity_poly.pdbx_strand_id
1 'polypeptide(L)'
;MPYHRRNRNTARTKRFEDAGLAQHVGCCDRLDAGRGDLDPHRVTLSRAAKGQAGRTPAQGGNGFSKPEKARFEVEGADLAAALLTEHGCDRATVDGVWEAIALHTSGGIAERRGALCYLVRSGVGADFGRNADFIDEQIATAIHRRYPRLAMASTLVAAIVAHARRNPEAAPPYSMPGELLREQQTGGASLLELMASHGRWGE
;
A
#
# COMPACT_ATOMS: atom_id res chain seq x y z
N MET A 1 36.15 37.05 4.31
CA MET A 1 35.91 35.99 3.31
C MET A 1 35.41 34.73 4.01
N PRO A 2 34.10 34.44 4.06
CA PRO A 2 33.61 33.12 4.44
C PRO A 2 33.23 32.30 3.21
N TYR A 3 33.74 31.07 3.16
CA TYR A 3 33.54 30.10 2.09
C TYR A 3 32.21 29.35 2.29
N HIS A 4 31.24 29.55 1.41
CA HIS A 4 29.99 28.80 1.39
C HIS A 4 30.23 27.32 1.03
N ARG A 5 29.94 26.40 1.95
CA ARG A 5 29.66 24.99 1.60
C ARG A 5 28.16 24.74 1.61
N ARG A 6 27.57 24.70 0.41
CA ARG A 6 26.28 24.04 0.16
C ARG A 6 26.45 22.55 0.41
N ASN A 7 25.70 21.96 1.33
CA ASN A 7 25.67 20.50 1.46
C ASN A 7 24.36 19.93 0.91
N ARG A 8 24.55 19.01 -0.04
CA ARG A 8 23.56 18.34 -0.88
C ARG A 8 22.97 17.20 -0.06
N ASN A 9 21.68 17.26 0.31
CA ASN A 9 21.01 16.05 0.82
C ASN A 9 19.49 16.02 0.64
N THR A 10 18.95 16.68 -0.38
CA THR A 10 17.50 16.67 -0.70
C THR A 10 17.11 15.69 -1.81
N ALA A 11 18.05 14.90 -2.34
CA ALA A 11 17.83 14.06 -3.53
C ALA A 11 17.52 12.58 -3.24
N ARG A 12 17.61 12.11 -1.97
CA ARG A 12 17.45 10.68 -1.64
C ARG A 12 16.10 10.30 -1.05
N THR A 13 15.30 11.28 -0.59
CA THR A 13 13.96 11.07 -0.02
C THR A 13 12.84 11.03 -1.06
N LYS A 14 13.08 11.49 -2.31
CA LYS A 14 12.06 11.53 -3.37
C LYS A 14 11.72 10.19 -4.05
N ARG A 15 12.46 9.11 -3.81
CA ARG A 15 12.21 7.82 -4.50
C ARG A 15 11.28 6.86 -3.77
N PHE A 16 10.97 7.11 -2.50
CA PHE A 16 10.16 6.19 -1.70
C PHE A 16 8.66 6.37 -1.93
N GLU A 17 8.22 7.57 -2.33
CA GLU A 17 6.82 7.92 -2.56
C GLU A 17 6.27 7.41 -3.91
N ASP A 18 7.15 7.15 -4.90
CA ASP A 18 6.71 6.91 -6.28
C ASP A 18 6.51 5.43 -6.69
N ALA A 19 7.02 4.44 -5.94
CA ALA A 19 7.09 3.06 -6.47
C ALA A 19 6.34 1.99 -5.67
N GLY A 20 6.39 1.99 -4.33
CA GLY A 20 5.88 0.86 -3.52
C GLY A 20 4.48 1.06 -2.92
N LEU A 21 4.13 2.28 -2.52
CA LEU A 21 2.87 2.57 -1.82
C LEU A 21 1.70 2.82 -2.79
N ALA A 22 2.00 3.38 -3.96
CA ALA A 22 1.00 3.69 -4.98
C ALA A 22 0.37 2.45 -5.62
N GLN A 23 1.06 1.30 -5.64
CA GLN A 23 0.51 0.05 -6.18
C GLN A 23 -0.56 -0.56 -5.26
N HIS A 24 -0.48 -0.33 -3.94
CA HIS A 24 -1.47 -0.83 -2.97
C HIS A 24 -2.74 0.04 -2.94
N VAL A 25 -2.60 1.35 -3.12
CA VAL A 25 -3.74 2.29 -3.23
C VAL A 25 -4.43 2.19 -4.61
N GLY A 26 -3.71 1.75 -5.66
CA GLY A 26 -4.26 1.53 -7.01
C GLY A 26 -5.12 0.27 -7.18
N CYS A 27 -5.29 -0.56 -6.15
CA CYS A 27 -6.00 -1.84 -6.25
C CYS A 27 -7.53 -1.66 -6.41
N CYS A 28 -8.10 -0.54 -5.95
CA CYS A 28 -9.53 -0.24 -6.14
C CYS A 28 -9.90 0.04 -7.61
N ASP A 29 -9.01 0.64 -8.41
CA ASP A 29 -9.23 0.87 -9.84
C ASP A 29 -9.27 -0.45 -10.65
N ARG A 30 -8.73 -1.55 -10.07
CA ARG A 30 -8.53 -2.84 -10.75
C ARG A 30 -9.78 -3.73 -10.78
N LEU A 31 -10.82 -3.42 -9.98
CA LEU A 31 -12.04 -4.23 -9.89
C LEU A 31 -13.26 -3.62 -10.61
N ASP A 32 -13.25 -2.33 -10.98
CA ASP A 32 -14.39 -1.67 -11.64
C ASP A 32 -14.38 -1.77 -13.17
N ALA A 33 -13.30 -2.23 -13.80
CA ALA A 33 -13.22 -2.35 -15.26
C ALA A 33 -14.05 -3.51 -15.88
N GLY A 34 -14.77 -4.30 -15.06
CA GLY A 34 -15.46 -5.52 -15.48
C GLY A 34 -16.99 -5.46 -15.60
N ARG A 35 -17.65 -4.35 -15.26
CA ARG A 35 -19.11 -4.19 -15.44
C ARG A 35 -19.41 -2.81 -16.01
N GLY A 36 -19.88 -2.79 -17.26
CA GLY A 36 -20.12 -1.58 -18.04
C GLY A 36 -21.33 -0.77 -17.56
N ASP A 37 -21.20 -0.09 -16.43
CA ASP A 37 -22.07 1.03 -16.06
C ASP A 37 -21.25 2.10 -15.31
N LEU A 38 -20.96 3.21 -16.00
CA LEU A 38 -20.15 4.31 -15.48
C LEU A 38 -21.08 5.31 -14.77
N ASP A 39 -21.23 5.17 -13.46
CA ASP A 39 -21.78 6.24 -12.62
C ASP A 39 -20.76 7.40 -12.54
N PRO A 40 -21.10 8.61 -13.02
CA PRO A 40 -20.19 9.76 -12.99
C PRO A 40 -19.85 10.27 -11.59
N HIS A 41 -20.43 9.72 -10.51
CA HIS A 41 -20.14 10.13 -9.13
C HIS A 41 -19.08 9.30 -8.39
N ARG A 42 -18.46 8.26 -8.99
CA ARG A 42 -17.51 7.35 -8.28
C ARG A 42 -16.03 7.40 -8.69
N VAL A 43 -15.60 8.31 -9.58
CA VAL A 43 -14.19 8.36 -10.01
C VAL A 43 -13.51 9.67 -9.63
N THR A 44 -13.02 9.76 -8.38
CA THR A 44 -12.21 10.93 -7.94
C THR A 44 -11.10 10.56 -6.95
N LEU A 45 -10.32 9.51 -7.20
CA LEU A 45 -9.05 9.28 -6.47
C LEU A 45 -7.81 9.48 -7.36
N SER A 46 -7.88 9.15 -8.66
CA SER A 46 -6.73 9.22 -9.57
C SER A 46 -6.29 10.65 -9.97
N ARG A 47 -7.19 11.65 -9.92
CA ARG A 47 -6.85 13.05 -10.28
C ARG A 47 -6.12 13.84 -9.18
N ALA A 48 -6.29 13.47 -7.91
CA ALA A 48 -5.67 14.18 -6.78
C ALA A 48 -4.17 13.87 -6.63
N ALA A 49 -3.74 12.64 -6.95
CA ALA A 49 -2.36 12.18 -6.77
C ALA A 49 -1.33 12.94 -7.64
N LYS A 50 -1.72 13.49 -8.79
CA LYS A 50 -0.81 14.28 -9.64
C LYS A 50 -0.58 15.72 -9.16
N GLY A 51 -1.41 16.24 -8.24
CA GLY A 51 -1.37 17.64 -7.81
C GLY A 51 -0.54 17.93 -6.55
N GLN A 52 -0.08 16.91 -5.82
CA GLN A 52 0.41 17.08 -4.44
C GLN A 52 1.94 17.13 -4.26
N ALA A 53 2.72 17.27 -5.35
CA ALA A 53 4.18 17.32 -5.29
C ALA A 53 4.80 18.58 -4.60
N GLY A 54 4.06 19.30 -3.74
CA GLY A 54 4.53 20.55 -3.16
C GLY A 54 3.80 21.16 -1.96
N ARG A 55 2.97 20.43 -1.21
CA ARG A 55 2.35 20.99 0.02
C ARG A 55 2.71 20.21 1.28
N THR A 56 3.42 20.88 2.18
CA THR A 56 3.61 20.48 3.57
C THR A 56 2.26 20.57 4.31
N PRO A 57 1.82 19.54 5.06
CA PRO A 57 0.58 19.63 5.82
C PRO A 57 0.79 20.56 7.02
N ALA A 58 -0.15 21.49 7.21
CA ALA A 58 -0.24 22.29 8.42
C ALA A 58 -0.64 21.40 9.60
N GLN A 59 0.02 21.59 10.74
CA GLN A 59 -0.29 20.94 12.01
C GLN A 59 -1.68 21.38 12.48
N GLY A 60 -2.66 20.48 12.39
CA GLY A 60 -3.98 20.58 13.01
C GLY A 60 -4.21 19.36 13.88
N GLY A 61 -4.37 19.58 15.18
CA GLY A 61 -4.49 18.53 16.19
C GLY A 61 -5.76 17.71 16.06
N ASN A 62 -5.59 16.42 15.82
CA ASN A 62 -6.46 15.34 16.26
C ASN A 62 -5.54 14.14 16.54
N GLY A 63 -5.81 13.34 17.57
CA GLY A 63 -4.88 12.40 18.22
C GLY A 63 -4.41 11.21 17.38
N PHE A 64 -3.75 11.44 16.25
CA PHE A 64 -3.05 10.43 15.47
C PHE A 64 -1.62 10.28 16.00
N SER A 65 -1.27 9.04 16.35
CA SER A 65 0.07 8.63 16.76
C SER A 65 1.10 9.18 15.77
N LYS A 66 2.28 9.62 16.24
CA LYS A 66 3.38 9.96 15.33
C LYS A 66 3.54 8.82 14.30
N PRO A 67 3.54 9.12 12.98
CA PRO A 67 3.55 8.10 11.94
C PRO A 67 4.81 7.24 11.95
N GLU A 68 5.83 7.54 12.76
CA GLU A 68 7.09 6.82 12.76
C GLU A 68 7.14 5.62 13.71
N LYS A 69 6.04 5.29 14.41
CA LYS A 69 6.04 4.27 15.49
C LYS A 69 5.15 3.05 15.22
N ALA A 70 4.23 3.10 14.26
CA ALA A 70 3.23 2.06 14.07
C ALA A 70 3.62 1.04 12.99
N ARG A 71 2.83 -0.03 12.83
CA ARG A 71 3.01 -0.95 11.70
C ARG A 71 2.61 -0.24 10.40
N PHE A 72 3.21 -0.64 9.27
CA PHE A 72 2.92 0.00 7.98
C PHE A 72 1.43 -0.08 7.60
N GLU A 73 0.71 -1.12 8.04
CA GLU A 73 -0.73 -1.23 7.80
C GLU A 73 -1.51 -0.11 8.49
N VAL A 74 -1.10 0.27 9.71
CA VAL A 74 -1.73 1.33 10.49
C VAL A 74 -1.32 2.69 9.96
N GLU A 75 -0.04 2.90 9.65
CA GLU A 75 0.44 4.16 9.06
C GLU A 75 -0.24 4.43 7.70
N GLY A 76 -0.39 3.41 6.87
CA GLY A 76 -1.10 3.52 5.59
C GLY A 76 -2.59 3.83 5.78
N ALA A 77 -3.23 3.23 6.79
CA ALA A 77 -4.62 3.50 7.13
C ALA A 77 -4.82 4.94 7.63
N ASP A 78 -3.95 5.41 8.51
CA ASP A 78 -3.95 6.78 9.03
C ASP A 78 -3.76 7.81 7.90
N LEU A 79 -2.83 7.55 6.99
CA LEU A 79 -2.60 8.41 5.81
C LEU A 79 -3.84 8.46 4.91
N ALA A 80 -4.45 7.32 4.62
CA ALA A 80 -5.66 7.25 3.80
C ALA A 80 -6.84 7.98 4.47
N ALA A 81 -7.02 7.82 5.78
CA ALA A 81 -8.07 8.49 6.52
C ALA A 81 -7.90 10.01 6.54
N ALA A 82 -6.67 10.49 6.75
CA ALA A 82 -6.35 11.91 6.68
C ALA A 82 -6.65 12.48 5.28
N LEU A 83 -6.23 11.78 4.23
CA LEU A 83 -6.47 12.19 2.85
C LEU A 83 -7.97 12.26 2.54
N LEU A 84 -8.75 11.22 2.87
CA LEU A 84 -10.18 11.18 2.61
C LEU A 84 -10.95 12.25 3.40
N THR A 85 -10.51 12.52 4.63
CA THR A 85 -11.07 13.60 5.46
C THR A 85 -10.81 14.97 4.81
N GLU A 86 -9.60 15.20 4.30
CA GLU A 86 -9.26 16.43 3.55
C GLU A 86 -10.13 16.61 2.30
N HIS A 87 -10.53 15.50 1.67
CA HIS A 87 -11.42 15.49 0.50
C HIS A 87 -12.92 15.58 0.87
N GLY A 88 -13.26 15.72 2.15
CA GLY A 88 -14.63 15.90 2.61
C GLY A 88 -15.46 14.62 2.61
N CYS A 89 -14.83 13.45 2.59
CA CYS A 89 -15.54 12.18 2.76
C CYS A 89 -16.17 12.09 4.16
N ASP A 90 -17.34 11.46 4.25
CA ASP A 90 -18.00 11.25 5.53
C ASP A 90 -17.23 10.26 6.41
N ARG A 91 -17.49 10.34 7.72
CA ARG A 91 -16.78 9.52 8.71
C ARG A 91 -16.95 8.02 8.50
N ALA A 92 -18.12 7.55 8.09
CA ALA A 92 -18.34 6.12 7.91
C ALA A 92 -17.51 5.56 6.73
N THR A 93 -17.38 6.35 5.66
CA THR A 93 -16.47 6.06 4.54
C THR A 93 -15.01 6.04 5.00
N VAL A 94 -14.58 7.06 5.74
CA VAL A 94 -13.21 7.17 6.27
C VAL A 94 -12.87 5.98 7.18
N ASP A 95 -13.74 5.67 8.14
CA ASP A 95 -13.55 4.57 9.11
C ASP A 95 -13.52 3.21 8.39
N GLY A 96 -14.38 3.02 7.37
CA GLY A 96 -14.40 1.79 6.57
C GLY A 96 -13.12 1.58 5.75
N VAL A 97 -12.59 2.63 5.12
CA VAL A 97 -11.31 2.54 4.39
C VAL A 97 -10.15 2.31 5.33
N TRP A 98 -10.12 3.01 6.47
CA TRP A 98 -9.12 2.80 7.50
C TRP A 98 -9.10 1.34 7.96
N GLU A 99 -10.27 0.76 8.28
CA GLU A 99 -10.37 -0.63 8.73
C GLU A 99 -9.88 -1.62 7.66
N ALA A 100 -10.30 -1.43 6.40
CA ALA A 100 -9.92 -2.32 5.32
C ALA A 100 -8.41 -2.31 5.06
N ILE A 101 -7.77 -1.13 5.13
CA ILE A 101 -6.32 -1.00 5.01
C ILE A 101 -5.62 -1.57 6.25
N ALA A 102 -6.08 -1.28 7.47
CA ALA A 102 -5.41 -1.77 8.67
C ALA A 102 -5.45 -3.31 8.78
N LEU A 103 -6.48 -3.96 8.22
CA LEU A 103 -6.70 -5.40 8.33
C LEU A 103 -6.23 -6.21 7.11
N HIS A 104 -5.78 -5.58 6.02
CA HIS A 104 -5.56 -6.30 4.75
C HIS A 104 -4.54 -7.45 4.86
N THR A 105 -3.58 -7.39 5.79
CA THR A 105 -2.61 -8.46 6.06
C THR A 105 -3.15 -9.57 6.98
N SER A 106 -4.28 -9.37 7.64
CA SER A 106 -4.84 -10.24 8.68
C SER A 106 -5.84 -11.26 8.11
N GLY A 107 -5.31 -12.38 7.61
CA GLY A 107 -6.13 -13.48 7.07
C GLY A 107 -7.05 -14.16 8.08
N GLY A 108 -8.27 -14.47 7.64
CA GLY A 108 -9.33 -15.04 8.46
C GLY A 108 -10.09 -13.99 9.28
N ILE A 109 -9.52 -12.79 9.45
CA ILE A 109 -10.13 -11.67 10.16
C ILE A 109 -10.78 -10.71 9.15
N ALA A 110 -10.03 -10.19 8.18
CA ALA A 110 -10.54 -9.18 7.24
C ALA A 110 -11.78 -9.66 6.47
N GLU A 111 -11.83 -10.95 6.12
CA GLU A 111 -12.95 -11.57 5.41
C GLU A 111 -14.26 -11.56 6.24
N ARG A 112 -14.18 -11.37 7.56
CA ARG A 112 -15.33 -11.31 8.48
C ARG A 112 -15.71 -9.90 8.89
N ARG A 113 -14.97 -8.88 8.45
CA ARG A 113 -15.17 -7.47 8.84
C ARG A 113 -15.98 -6.65 7.83
N GLY A 114 -16.49 -7.29 6.78
CA GLY A 114 -17.39 -6.68 5.80
C GLY A 114 -16.83 -6.71 4.38
N ALA A 115 -17.65 -6.28 3.43
CA ALA A 115 -17.34 -6.39 2.01
C ALA A 115 -16.06 -5.63 1.62
N LEU A 116 -15.84 -4.43 2.15
CA LEU A 116 -14.66 -3.63 1.81
C LEU A 116 -13.36 -4.31 2.30
N CYS A 117 -13.32 -4.77 3.55
CA CYS A 117 -12.19 -5.51 4.11
C CYS A 117 -11.90 -6.80 3.33
N TYR A 118 -12.96 -7.55 2.99
CA TYR A 118 -12.85 -8.74 2.15
C TYR A 118 -12.26 -8.43 0.77
N LEU A 119 -12.78 -7.40 0.09
CA LEU A 119 -12.36 -7.03 -1.26
C LEU A 119 -10.93 -6.51 -1.30
N VAL A 120 -10.54 -5.63 -0.37
CA VAL A 120 -9.16 -5.12 -0.29
C VAL A 120 -8.18 -6.27 -0.08
N ARG A 121 -8.45 -7.16 0.89
CA ARG A 121 -7.59 -8.31 1.11
C ARG A 121 -7.55 -9.27 -0.08
N SER A 122 -8.70 -9.53 -0.70
CA SER A 122 -8.81 -10.41 -1.87
C SER A 122 -8.05 -9.83 -3.06
N GLY A 123 -8.16 -8.52 -3.30
CA GLY A 123 -7.42 -7.80 -4.34
C GLY A 123 -5.91 -7.86 -4.11
N VAL A 124 -5.45 -7.61 -2.88
CA VAL A 124 -4.04 -7.82 -2.52
C VAL A 124 -3.62 -9.26 -2.79
N GLY A 125 -4.43 -10.25 -2.41
CA GLY A 125 -4.17 -11.64 -2.73
C GLY A 125 -4.04 -11.91 -4.24
N ALA A 126 -4.97 -11.37 -5.03
CA ALA A 126 -4.96 -11.47 -6.47
C ALA A 126 -3.73 -10.81 -7.09
N ASP A 127 -3.22 -9.70 -6.54
CA ASP A 127 -1.98 -9.07 -7.01
C ASP A 127 -0.74 -9.94 -6.80
N PHE A 128 -0.76 -10.83 -5.80
CA PHE A 128 0.23 -11.91 -5.61
C PHE A 128 -0.09 -13.18 -6.42
N GLY A 129 -1.10 -13.15 -7.28
CA GLY A 129 -1.53 -14.28 -8.10
C GLY A 129 -2.30 -15.36 -7.34
N ARG A 130 -2.83 -15.05 -6.14
CA ARG A 130 -3.63 -15.98 -5.32
C ARG A 130 -5.11 -15.85 -5.65
N ASN A 131 -5.80 -16.97 -5.82
CA ASN A 131 -7.23 -17.03 -6.14
C ASN A 131 -7.63 -16.14 -7.32
N ALA A 132 -6.72 -15.96 -8.29
CA ALA A 132 -6.87 -14.99 -9.36
C ALA A 132 -7.48 -15.59 -10.64
N ASP A 133 -7.99 -16.83 -10.57
CA ASP A 133 -8.52 -17.58 -11.73
C ASP A 133 -9.74 -16.90 -12.37
N PHE A 134 -10.43 -16.04 -11.61
CA PHE A 134 -11.55 -15.24 -12.12
C PHE A 134 -11.12 -14.10 -13.06
N ILE A 135 -9.82 -13.79 -13.13
CA ILE A 135 -9.28 -12.74 -14.00
C ILE A 135 -8.91 -13.37 -15.35
N ASP A 136 -9.60 -12.94 -16.41
CA ASP A 136 -9.31 -13.38 -17.77
C ASP A 136 -7.89 -12.97 -18.21
N GLU A 137 -7.25 -13.81 -19.04
CA GLU A 137 -5.86 -13.58 -19.47
C GLU A 137 -5.69 -12.33 -20.33
N GLN A 138 -6.69 -11.98 -21.15
CA GLN A 138 -6.67 -10.75 -21.93
C GLN A 138 -6.73 -9.52 -21.03
N ILE A 139 -7.56 -9.59 -19.98
CA ILE A 139 -7.66 -8.53 -18.96
C ILE A 139 -6.35 -8.42 -18.18
N ALA A 140 -5.81 -9.54 -17.69
CA ALA A 140 -4.53 -9.56 -16.97
C ALA A 140 -3.40 -8.98 -17.82
N THR A 141 -3.29 -9.38 -19.09
CA THR A 141 -2.31 -8.86 -20.04
C THR A 141 -2.46 -7.36 -20.24
N ALA A 142 -3.69 -6.86 -20.43
CA ALA A 142 -3.94 -5.43 -20.59
C ALA A 142 -3.55 -4.63 -19.35
N ILE A 143 -3.89 -5.13 -18.15
CA ILE A 143 -3.53 -4.51 -16.87
C ILE A 143 -2.00 -4.49 -16.71
N HIS A 144 -1.32 -5.62 -16.85
CA HIS A 144 0.13 -5.70 -16.66
C HIS A 144 0.92 -4.92 -17.73
N ARG A 145 0.38 -4.77 -18.95
CA ARG A 145 0.95 -3.87 -19.97
C ARG A 145 0.83 -2.40 -19.57
N ARG A 146 -0.30 -1.99 -18.99
CA ARG A 146 -0.53 -0.60 -18.58
C ARG A 146 0.17 -0.25 -17.26
N TYR A 147 0.27 -1.24 -16.37
CA TYR A 147 0.82 -1.18 -15.02
C TYR A 147 1.79 -2.34 -14.81
N PRO A 148 3.06 -2.20 -15.25
CA PRO A 148 4.07 -3.23 -15.07
C PRO A 148 4.26 -3.62 -13.59
N ARG A 149 4.53 -4.90 -13.32
CA ARG A 149 4.65 -5.44 -11.95
C ARG A 149 5.93 -5.00 -11.23
N LEU A 150 7.02 -4.80 -11.98
CA LEU A 150 8.30 -4.24 -11.48
C LEU A 150 8.90 -5.03 -10.30
N ALA A 151 8.92 -6.37 -10.37
CA ALA A 151 9.38 -7.23 -9.28
C ALA A 151 8.65 -6.88 -7.98
N MET A 152 7.32 -6.95 -8.04
CA MET A 152 6.42 -6.36 -7.05
C MET A 152 6.71 -6.90 -5.65
N ALA A 153 6.87 -8.22 -5.54
CA ALA A 153 7.03 -8.90 -4.25
C ALA A 153 8.35 -8.52 -3.57
N SER A 154 9.47 -8.65 -4.27
CA SER A 154 10.80 -8.32 -3.72
C SER A 154 10.94 -6.82 -3.43
N THR A 155 10.37 -5.96 -4.27
CA THR A 155 10.32 -4.51 -4.01
C THR A 155 9.52 -4.18 -2.75
N LEU A 156 8.34 -4.80 -2.58
CA LEU A 156 7.50 -4.59 -1.39
C LEU A 156 8.17 -5.11 -0.13
N VAL A 157 8.73 -6.33 -0.16
CA VAL A 157 9.43 -6.93 0.99
C VAL A 157 10.60 -6.06 1.40
N ALA A 158 11.42 -5.59 0.45
CA ALA A 158 12.52 -4.68 0.75
C ALA A 158 12.04 -3.39 1.43
N ALA A 159 10.92 -2.82 0.98
CA ALA A 159 10.34 -1.62 1.58
C ALA A 159 9.86 -1.86 3.02
N ILE A 160 9.15 -2.97 3.27
CA ILE A 160 8.64 -3.32 4.60
C ILE A 160 9.81 -3.61 5.56
N VAL A 161 10.82 -4.35 5.13
CA VAL A 161 12.01 -4.62 5.95
C VAL A 161 12.78 -3.33 6.24
N ALA A 162 12.92 -2.43 5.26
CA ALA A 162 13.56 -1.13 5.48
C ALA A 162 12.76 -0.26 6.45
N HIS A 163 11.43 -0.35 6.46
CA HIS A 163 10.57 0.29 7.44
C HIS A 163 10.80 -0.28 8.84
N ALA A 164 10.71 -1.60 8.99
CA ALA A 164 10.91 -2.32 10.24
C ALA A 164 12.28 -2.06 10.89
N ARG A 165 13.34 -1.93 10.07
CA ARG A 165 14.69 -1.61 10.55
C ARG A 165 14.81 -0.19 11.09
N ARG A 166 14.09 0.78 10.51
CA ARG A 166 14.12 2.18 10.97
C ARG A 166 13.32 2.36 12.25
N ASN A 167 12.26 1.58 12.42
CA ASN A 167 11.42 1.61 13.60
C ASN A 167 11.10 0.19 14.11
N PRO A 168 11.82 -0.30 15.13
CA PRO A 168 11.55 -1.61 15.72
C PRO A 168 10.13 -1.76 16.29
N GLU A 169 9.48 -0.67 16.72
CA GLU A 169 8.09 -0.71 17.20
C GLU A 169 7.08 -1.01 16.06
N ALA A 170 7.45 -0.77 14.79
CA ALA A 170 6.64 -1.12 13.61
C ALA A 170 6.63 -2.63 13.31
N ALA A 171 7.50 -3.40 13.96
CA ALA A 171 7.72 -4.81 13.67
C ALA A 171 7.64 -5.68 14.93
N PRO A 172 6.53 -5.62 15.69
CA PRO A 172 6.37 -6.46 16.87
C PRO A 172 6.41 -7.95 16.48
N PRO A 173 6.80 -8.85 17.41
CA PRO A 173 6.76 -10.29 17.17
C PRO A 173 5.39 -10.75 16.64
N TYR A 174 5.41 -11.71 15.72
CA TYR A 174 4.22 -12.30 15.08
C TYR A 174 3.39 -11.31 14.23
N SER A 175 3.99 -10.20 13.81
CA SER A 175 3.43 -9.32 12.77
C SER A 175 4.09 -9.58 11.42
N MET A 176 3.43 -9.20 10.32
CA MET A 176 3.99 -9.29 8.97
C MET A 176 5.37 -8.62 8.85
N PRO A 177 5.58 -7.36 9.30
CA PRO A 177 6.90 -6.74 9.24
C PRO A 177 7.95 -7.44 10.12
N GLY A 178 7.55 -7.92 11.30
CA GLY A 178 8.43 -8.66 12.20
C GLY A 178 8.90 -9.99 11.59
N GLU A 179 8.00 -10.69 10.92
CA GLU A 179 8.31 -11.96 10.26
C GLU A 179 9.21 -11.76 9.04
N LEU A 180 8.90 -10.79 8.17
CA LEU A 180 9.76 -10.47 7.03
C LEU A 180 11.16 -10.02 7.46
N LEU A 181 11.26 -9.26 8.56
CA LEU A 181 12.56 -8.89 9.12
C LEU A 181 13.34 -10.11 9.63
N ARG A 182 12.66 -11.07 10.26
CA ARG A 182 13.24 -12.32 10.73
C ARG A 182 13.72 -13.20 9.57
N GLU A 183 12.88 -13.39 8.55
CA GLU A 183 13.22 -14.15 7.35
C GLU A 183 14.44 -13.57 6.64
N GLN A 184 14.51 -12.25 6.51
CA GLN A 184 15.64 -11.57 5.85
C GLN A 184 16.98 -11.78 6.58
N GLN A 185 16.98 -12.00 7.90
CA GLN A 185 18.19 -12.34 8.65
C GLN A 185 18.71 -13.76 8.35
N THR A 186 17.84 -14.66 7.88
CA THR A 186 18.22 -16.04 7.51
C THR A 186 18.82 -16.15 6.11
N GLY A 187 18.75 -15.08 5.30
CA GLY A 187 19.45 -14.98 4.01
C GLY A 187 18.77 -15.63 2.80
N GLY A 188 17.54 -16.13 2.95
CA GLY A 188 16.71 -16.67 1.87
C GLY A 188 15.64 -15.68 1.35
N ALA A 189 14.95 -16.06 0.29
CA ALA A 189 13.73 -15.38 -0.14
C ALA A 189 12.66 -15.49 0.98
N SER A 190 11.94 -14.41 1.22
CA SER A 190 10.82 -14.40 2.15
C SER A 190 9.72 -15.36 1.71
N LEU A 191 8.89 -15.80 2.64
CA LEU A 191 7.72 -16.60 2.30
C LEU A 191 6.81 -15.84 1.31
N LEU A 192 6.71 -14.52 1.44
CA LEU A 192 5.91 -13.69 0.55
C LEU A 192 6.46 -13.67 -0.89
N GLU A 193 7.77 -13.58 -1.06
CA GLU A 193 8.43 -13.66 -2.38
C GLU A 193 8.27 -15.06 -3.00
N LEU A 194 8.43 -16.11 -2.19
CA LEU A 194 8.19 -17.49 -2.65
C LEU A 194 6.73 -17.68 -3.06
N MET A 195 5.78 -17.18 -2.28
CA MET A 195 4.36 -17.26 -2.64
C MET A 195 4.06 -16.49 -3.94
N ALA A 196 4.69 -15.34 -4.16
CA ALA A 196 4.54 -14.57 -5.39
C ALA A 196 5.08 -15.32 -6.61
N SER A 197 6.26 -15.95 -6.48
CA SER A 197 6.89 -16.68 -7.59
C SER A 197 6.13 -17.92 -8.02
N HIS A 198 5.38 -18.55 -7.10
CA HIS A 198 4.46 -19.64 -7.39
C HIS A 198 3.04 -19.15 -7.73
N GLY A 199 2.76 -17.86 -7.56
CA GLY A 199 1.49 -17.25 -7.92
C GLY A 199 1.31 -17.16 -9.42
N ARG A 200 0.05 -17.03 -9.86
CA ARG A 200 -0.31 -17.02 -11.30
C ARG A 200 0.50 -16.04 -12.15
N TRP A 201 0.94 -14.92 -11.57
CA TRP A 201 1.63 -13.84 -12.28
C TRP A 201 3.16 -13.94 -12.26
N GLY A 202 3.74 -14.73 -11.36
CA GLY A 202 5.17 -14.65 -11.04
C GLY A 202 5.56 -13.32 -10.36
N GLU A 203 6.86 -13.00 -10.40
CA GLU A 203 7.42 -11.76 -9.84
C GLU A 203 6.95 -10.47 -10.54
#